data_AF-A0A846GT20-F1
#
_entry.id   AF-A0A846GT20-F1
#
_cell.length_a   1.000
_cell.length_b   1.000
_cell.length_c   1.000
_cell.angle_alpha   90.00
_cell.angle_beta   90.00
_cell.angle_gamma   90.00
#
_symmetry.space_group_name_H-M   'P 1'
#
loop_
_entity.id
_entity.type
_entity.pdbx_description
1 polymer ?
#
loop_
_entity_poly.entity_id
_entity_poly.type
_entity_poly.pdbx_seq_one_letter_code
_entity_poly.pdbx_strand_id
1 'polypeptide(L)'
;MSINAWPFLVSRNRYLDYRTVVAPDFICDAKIANLLARVTDGDLTEPGKGFIRQIAGTEAGDFTIVFRIIQATEKDLNSKEGDDILKDEFGRKIYLIEGVVIQGIKSKNQVSISNQKLEDVHQRLTEGYTEFWEHIDPHPAIASSILSLSTMDDSSSPLLLEELKPFQVDSKPQNSEIEQKEDNPIIPRQSLINFRVIILIALGILGMSFLTMVIGGFIWVINNSGINQKVYHCTTTEERQIKFDSKKNITDVLNKLQKYYPNATILLEGSFKVKSSKQWQVFTKREKLDKSVNYTINLKGNRLHLQDYPLDLAIAQLAKQQVVEDTIIKAKIINRKECK
;
A
#
# COMPACT_ATOMS: atom_id res chain seq x y z
N MET A 1 -12.42 -30.82 20.88
CA MET A 1 -10.95 -30.97 20.76
C MET A 1 -10.35 -29.58 20.87
N SER A 2 -9.27 -29.39 21.62
CA SER A 2 -8.57 -28.10 21.62
C SER A 2 -7.56 -28.05 20.48
N ILE A 3 -7.44 -26.88 19.84
CA ILE A 3 -6.42 -26.60 18.83
C ILE A 3 -5.49 -25.55 19.40
N ASN A 4 -4.19 -25.85 19.42
CA ASN A 4 -3.18 -24.87 19.78
C ASN A 4 -3.04 -23.83 18.67
N ALA A 5 -3.05 -22.56 19.06
CA ALA A 5 -2.92 -21.43 18.16
C ALA A 5 -2.06 -20.33 18.77
N TRP A 6 -1.50 -19.45 17.95
CA TRP A 6 -0.61 -18.37 18.39
C TRP A 6 -1.10 -17.05 17.81
N PRO A 7 -1.33 -16.01 18.63
CA PRO A 7 -1.65 -14.68 18.15
C PRO A 7 -0.59 -14.16 17.18
N PHE A 8 -1.03 -13.41 16.18
CA PHE A 8 -0.14 -12.61 15.36
C PHE A 8 -0.79 -11.29 14.98
N LEU A 9 0.05 -10.30 14.70
CA LEU A 9 -0.35 -8.97 14.27
C LEU A 9 0.53 -8.51 13.13
N VAL A 10 -0.09 -8.08 12.04
CA VAL A 10 0.54 -7.29 10.99
C VAL A 10 -0.08 -5.90 11.01
N SER A 11 0.75 -4.88 11.12
CA SER A 11 0.29 -3.49 11.10
C SER A 11 1.43 -2.56 10.69
N ARG A 12 1.16 -1.26 10.74
CA ARG A 12 2.09 -0.17 10.53
C ARG A 12 1.90 0.86 11.64
N ASN A 13 2.86 1.76 11.82
CA ASN A 13 2.72 2.84 12.78
C ASN A 13 2.84 4.19 12.08
N ARG A 14 3.14 5.25 12.84
CA ARG A 14 3.30 6.60 12.31
C ARG A 14 4.46 6.75 11.32
N TYR A 15 5.51 5.96 11.47
CA TYR A 15 6.82 6.12 10.82
C TYR A 15 7.23 4.93 9.94
N LEU A 16 6.69 3.74 10.22
CA LEU A 16 7.07 2.47 9.62
C LEU A 16 5.89 1.90 8.83
N ASP A 17 6.17 1.39 7.63
CA ASP A 17 5.19 0.70 6.78
C ASP A 17 4.75 -0.67 7.37
N TYR A 18 3.79 -1.30 6.68
CA TYR A 18 3.22 -2.59 7.07
C TYR A 18 4.27 -3.68 7.26
N ARG A 19 4.23 -4.29 8.44
CA ARG A 19 5.12 -5.37 8.86
C ARG A 19 4.45 -6.24 9.91
N THR A 20 5.04 -7.40 10.12
CA THR A 20 4.68 -8.26 11.24
C THR A 20 5.21 -7.67 12.53
N VAL A 21 4.30 -7.36 13.45
CA VAL A 21 4.56 -6.79 14.77
C VAL A 21 4.67 -7.90 15.81
N VAL A 22 3.70 -8.80 15.82
CA VAL A 22 3.65 -9.97 16.70
C VAL A 22 3.58 -11.22 15.85
N ALA A 23 4.37 -12.23 16.19
CA ALA A 23 4.38 -13.52 15.49
C ALA A 23 4.61 -14.68 16.46
N PRO A 24 4.20 -15.91 16.11
CA PRO A 24 4.53 -17.09 16.91
C PRO A 24 6.04 -17.25 17.10
N ASP A 25 6.45 -17.72 18.28
CA ASP A 25 7.84 -18.03 18.63
C ASP A 25 8.55 -18.88 17.58
N PHE A 26 7.94 -19.99 17.13
CA PHE A 26 8.52 -20.87 16.12
C PHE A 26 8.71 -20.20 14.74
N ILE A 27 7.91 -19.17 14.41
CA ILE A 27 8.06 -18.36 13.19
C ILE A 27 9.20 -17.32 13.37
N CYS A 28 9.34 -16.76 14.58
CA CYS A 28 10.42 -15.86 14.94
C CYS A 28 11.78 -16.58 14.93
N ASP A 29 11.84 -17.78 15.50
CA ASP A 29 13.06 -18.62 15.55
C ASP A 29 13.54 -18.99 14.15
N ALA A 30 12.61 -19.31 13.24
CA ALA A 30 12.88 -19.56 11.83
C ALA A 30 13.19 -18.28 11.03
N LYS A 31 13.12 -17.09 11.63
CA LYS A 31 13.38 -15.78 10.99
C LYS A 31 12.52 -15.49 9.76
N ILE A 32 11.32 -16.05 9.69
CA ILE A 32 10.37 -15.86 8.58
C ILE A 32 9.14 -15.03 8.99
N ALA A 33 9.19 -14.25 10.07
CA ALA A 33 8.06 -13.45 10.55
C ALA A 33 7.48 -12.51 9.48
N ASN A 34 8.32 -11.96 8.59
CA ASN A 34 7.89 -11.12 7.48
C ASN A 34 6.98 -11.84 6.46
N LEU A 35 6.95 -13.17 6.47
CA LEU A 35 6.04 -13.96 5.65
C LEU A 35 4.58 -13.65 5.99
N LEU A 36 4.25 -13.45 7.28
CA LEU A 36 2.88 -13.15 7.71
C LEU A 36 2.36 -11.89 6.99
N ALA A 37 3.12 -10.80 6.96
CA ALA A 37 2.75 -9.59 6.22
C ALA A 37 2.59 -9.79 4.70
N ARG A 38 3.27 -10.79 4.11
CA ARG A 38 3.15 -11.13 2.69
C ARG A 38 1.93 -11.99 2.37
N VAL A 39 1.50 -12.82 3.32
CA VAL A 39 0.40 -13.79 3.14
C VAL A 39 -0.91 -13.31 3.75
N THR A 40 -0.95 -12.10 4.30
CA THR A 40 -2.18 -11.45 4.74
C THR A 40 -2.50 -10.29 3.81
N ASP A 41 -3.25 -10.58 2.76
CA ASP A 41 -3.85 -9.61 1.85
C ASP A 41 -5.39 -9.72 1.93
N GLY A 42 -6.07 -8.64 1.55
CA GLY A 42 -7.52 -8.57 1.58
C GLY A 42 -8.02 -7.16 1.85
N ASP A 43 -9.33 -6.99 1.74
CA ASP A 43 -10.03 -5.77 2.11
C ASP A 43 -10.45 -5.78 3.58
N LEU A 44 -10.87 -4.61 4.07
CA LEU A 44 -11.44 -4.45 5.41
C LEU A 44 -12.55 -5.49 5.64
N THR A 45 -12.45 -6.23 6.73
CA THR A 45 -13.36 -7.32 7.04
C THR A 45 -14.62 -6.79 7.72
N GLU A 46 -15.78 -7.29 7.33
CA GLU A 46 -17.03 -6.98 8.03
C GLU A 46 -17.06 -7.64 9.43
N PRO A 47 -17.77 -7.07 10.41
CA PRO A 47 -17.96 -7.68 11.71
C PRO A 47 -18.49 -9.12 11.59
N GLY A 48 -17.90 -10.06 12.33
CA GLY A 48 -18.30 -11.47 12.28
C GLY A 48 -17.70 -12.28 11.13
N LYS A 49 -16.90 -11.67 10.25
CA LYS A 49 -16.21 -12.34 9.15
C LYS A 49 -14.70 -12.40 9.38
N GLY A 50 -14.04 -13.30 8.67
CA GLY A 50 -12.58 -13.43 8.67
C GLY A 50 -12.09 -14.20 7.45
N PHE A 51 -10.79 -14.29 7.31
CA PHE A 51 -10.12 -15.07 6.27
C PHE A 51 -9.43 -16.27 6.87
N ILE A 52 -9.33 -17.35 6.10
CA ILE A 52 -8.47 -18.50 6.38
C ILE A 52 -7.56 -18.75 5.19
N ARG A 53 -6.27 -19.01 5.46
CA ARG A 53 -5.29 -19.35 4.43
C ARG A 53 -4.33 -20.42 4.92
N GLN A 54 -4.07 -21.38 4.05
CA GLN A 54 -3.05 -22.42 4.24
C GLN A 54 -1.72 -21.93 3.69
N ILE A 55 -0.63 -22.15 4.43
CA ILE A 55 0.73 -21.80 4.04
C ILE A 55 1.61 -23.04 4.14
N ALA A 56 2.27 -23.39 3.03
CA ALA A 56 3.09 -24.59 2.93
C ALA A 56 4.51 -24.29 2.45
N GLY A 57 5.44 -25.19 2.79
CA GLY A 57 6.84 -25.15 2.35
C GLY A 57 7.70 -24.13 3.08
N THR A 58 7.35 -23.78 4.33
CA THR A 58 8.11 -22.80 5.12
C THR A 58 9.20 -23.46 5.98
N GLU A 59 10.22 -22.70 6.35
CA GLU A 59 11.27 -23.16 7.27
C GLU A 59 10.73 -23.45 8.69
N ALA A 60 9.58 -22.87 9.06
CA ALA A 60 8.91 -23.10 10.33
C ALA A 60 7.90 -24.27 10.29
N GLY A 61 7.88 -25.02 9.17
CA GLY A 61 6.86 -26.02 8.87
C GLY A 61 5.61 -25.43 8.21
N ASP A 62 4.67 -26.30 7.88
CA ASP A 62 3.39 -25.88 7.31
C ASP A 62 2.47 -25.33 8.41
N PHE A 63 1.70 -24.30 8.10
CA PHE A 63 0.75 -23.71 9.04
C PHE A 63 -0.46 -23.10 8.34
N THR A 64 -1.51 -22.87 9.11
CA THR A 64 -2.74 -22.21 8.67
C THR A 64 -2.93 -20.93 9.47
N ILE A 65 -3.34 -19.85 8.81
CA ILE A 65 -3.69 -18.61 9.48
C ILE A 65 -5.19 -18.37 9.39
N VAL A 66 -5.75 -17.83 10.47
CA VAL A 66 -7.10 -17.25 10.49
C VAL A 66 -6.98 -15.83 10.97
N PHE A 67 -7.52 -14.87 10.22
CA PHE A 67 -7.33 -13.45 10.52
C PHE A 67 -8.50 -12.58 10.06
N ARG A 68 -8.55 -11.36 10.59
CA ARG A 68 -9.45 -10.29 10.13
C ARG A 68 -8.63 -9.02 9.90
N ILE A 69 -9.17 -8.13 9.09
CA ILE A 69 -8.60 -6.81 8.82
C ILE A 69 -9.56 -5.77 9.39
N ILE A 70 -9.12 -4.99 10.37
CA ILE A 70 -9.92 -3.94 11.02
C ILE A 70 -9.18 -2.59 10.95
N GLN A 71 -9.92 -1.49 11.15
CA GLN A 71 -9.30 -0.17 11.27
C GLN A 71 -8.62 -0.03 12.63
N ALA A 72 -7.41 0.52 12.65
CA ALA A 72 -6.75 0.86 13.89
C ALA A 72 -7.30 2.19 14.42
N THR A 73 -7.58 2.25 15.71
CA THR A 73 -8.17 3.38 16.43
C THR A 73 -7.34 3.75 17.66
N GLU A 74 -7.54 4.93 18.24
CA GLU A 74 -6.82 5.33 19.46
C GLU A 74 -7.06 4.36 20.63
N LYS A 75 -8.22 3.69 20.69
CA LYS A 75 -8.52 2.63 21.67
C LYS A 75 -7.52 1.48 21.65
N ASP A 76 -6.92 1.20 20.50
CA ASP A 76 -5.96 0.11 20.34
C ASP A 76 -4.60 0.45 20.98
N LEU A 77 -4.31 1.74 21.20
CA LEU A 77 -3.11 2.22 21.91
C LEU A 77 -3.38 2.41 23.40
N ASN A 78 -4.56 2.94 23.71
CA ASN A 78 -5.01 3.22 25.06
C ASN A 78 -6.53 3.08 25.14
N SER A 79 -7.02 2.11 25.92
CA SER A 79 -8.45 1.78 26.02
C SER A 79 -9.35 2.91 26.53
N LYS A 80 -8.77 4.03 26.97
CA LYS A 80 -9.49 5.24 27.42
C LYS A 80 -9.61 6.33 26.34
N GLU A 81 -8.90 6.19 25.22
CA GLU A 81 -8.85 7.18 24.13
C GLU A 81 -9.92 6.91 23.07
N GLY A 82 -10.11 7.85 22.14
CA GLY A 82 -11.31 7.96 21.30
C GLY A 82 -11.46 6.87 20.23
N ASP A 83 -12.56 6.94 19.47
CA ASP A 83 -12.82 6.08 18.30
C ASP A 83 -12.17 6.61 17.01
N ASP A 84 -11.21 7.53 17.14
CA ASP A 84 -10.56 8.15 15.99
C ASP A 84 -9.61 7.17 15.31
N ILE A 85 -9.72 7.10 13.98
CA ILE A 85 -8.89 6.21 13.15
C ILE A 85 -7.45 6.72 13.15
N LEU A 86 -6.53 5.85 13.56
CA LEU A 86 -5.10 6.12 13.51
C LEU A 86 -4.62 6.32 12.07
N LYS A 87 -3.70 7.27 11.92
CA LYS A 87 -3.11 7.62 10.63
C LYS A 87 -1.60 7.72 10.75
N ASP A 88 -0.91 7.41 9.67
CA ASP A 88 0.52 7.65 9.59
C ASP A 88 0.87 9.13 9.36
N GLU A 89 2.15 9.46 9.28
CA GLU A 89 2.60 10.84 9.05
C GLU A 89 2.11 11.45 7.72
N PHE A 90 1.73 10.61 6.76
CA PHE A 90 1.16 11.01 5.47
C PHE A 90 -0.37 11.10 5.50
N GLY A 91 -1.00 10.82 6.63
CA GLY A 91 -2.46 10.84 6.80
C GLY A 91 -3.18 9.60 6.27
N ARG A 92 -2.44 8.54 5.90
CA ARG A 92 -3.03 7.28 5.42
C ARG A 92 -3.58 6.50 6.62
N LYS A 93 -4.80 5.96 6.51
CA LYS A 93 -5.47 5.19 7.58
C LYS A 93 -4.73 3.91 7.91
N ILE A 94 -4.54 3.61 9.18
CA ILE A 94 -3.86 2.39 9.64
C ILE A 94 -4.90 1.29 9.86
N TYR A 95 -4.50 0.07 9.54
CA TYR A 95 -5.30 -1.14 9.70
C TYR A 95 -4.53 -2.14 10.56
N LEU A 96 -5.25 -2.89 11.38
CA LEU A 96 -4.74 -4.05 12.10
C LEU A 96 -5.15 -5.30 11.31
N ILE A 97 -4.17 -6.10 10.94
CA ILE A 97 -4.40 -7.45 10.42
C ILE A 97 -4.03 -8.39 11.55
N GLU A 98 -5.05 -8.89 12.22
CA GLU A 98 -4.90 -9.64 13.46
C GLU A 98 -5.56 -11.01 13.35
N GLY A 99 -4.99 -11.98 14.08
CA GLY A 99 -5.50 -13.32 14.03
C GLY A 99 -4.62 -14.31 14.75
N VAL A 100 -4.76 -15.57 14.36
CA VAL A 100 -4.01 -16.68 14.93
C VAL A 100 -3.35 -17.53 13.86
N VAL A 101 -2.21 -18.10 14.21
CA VAL A 101 -1.50 -19.12 13.46
C VAL A 101 -1.75 -20.48 14.12
N ILE A 102 -2.06 -21.49 13.32
CA ILE A 102 -2.29 -22.87 13.73
C ILE A 102 -1.27 -23.75 13.00
N GLN A 103 -0.53 -24.58 13.73
CA GLN A 103 0.42 -25.50 13.11
C GLN A 103 -0.27 -26.55 12.24
N GLY A 104 0.36 -26.85 11.10
CA GLY A 104 -0.14 -27.76 10.07
C GLY A 104 -1.17 -27.14 9.13
N ILE A 105 -1.48 -27.88 8.07
CA ILE A 105 -2.51 -27.54 7.11
C ILE A 105 -3.89 -27.95 7.66
N LYS A 106 -4.77 -26.97 7.85
CA LYS A 106 -6.14 -27.15 8.32
C LYS A 106 -7.10 -26.57 7.28
N SER A 107 -8.14 -27.32 6.93
CA SER A 107 -9.21 -26.79 6.10
C SER A 107 -10.16 -25.93 6.93
N LYS A 108 -10.95 -25.09 6.25
CA LYS A 108 -11.98 -24.25 6.88
C LYS A 108 -12.92 -25.05 7.81
N ASN A 109 -13.27 -26.28 7.44
CA ASN A 109 -14.18 -27.12 8.23
C ASN A 109 -13.52 -27.73 9.48
N GLN A 110 -12.19 -27.65 9.60
CA GLN A 110 -11.43 -28.15 10.75
C GLN A 110 -11.12 -27.06 11.77
N VAL A 111 -11.39 -25.80 11.45
CA VAL A 111 -11.08 -24.65 12.29
C VAL A 111 -12.37 -23.92 12.62
N SER A 112 -12.68 -23.83 13.92
CA SER A 112 -13.77 -23.01 14.43
C SER A 112 -13.20 -22.03 15.44
N ILE A 113 -13.39 -20.74 15.17
CA ILE A 113 -12.96 -19.63 16.03
C ILE A 113 -14.18 -18.73 16.19
N SER A 114 -14.52 -18.37 17.41
CA SER A 114 -15.60 -17.43 17.68
C SER A 114 -15.13 -15.99 17.64
N ASN A 115 -16.08 -15.06 17.45
CA ASN A 115 -15.78 -13.64 17.54
C ASN A 115 -15.15 -13.25 18.88
N GLN A 116 -15.69 -13.77 19.99
CA GLN A 116 -15.15 -13.52 21.32
C GLN A 116 -13.69 -13.94 21.44
N LYS A 117 -13.32 -15.08 20.84
CA LYS A 117 -11.94 -15.55 20.87
C LYS A 117 -11.00 -14.64 20.08
N LEU A 118 -11.46 -14.04 18.98
CA LEU A 118 -10.69 -13.02 18.27
C LEU A 118 -10.59 -11.71 19.06
N GLU A 119 -11.61 -11.33 19.83
CA GLU A 119 -11.49 -10.18 20.75
C GLU A 119 -10.46 -10.46 21.87
N ASP A 120 -10.45 -11.68 22.41
CA ASP A 120 -9.43 -12.08 23.39
C ASP A 120 -8.02 -12.04 22.77
N VAL A 121 -7.89 -12.38 21.48
CA VAL A 121 -6.64 -12.27 20.72
C VAL A 121 -6.25 -10.81 20.52
N HIS A 122 -7.20 -9.97 20.09
CA HIS A 122 -7.00 -8.54 19.92
C HIS A 122 -6.45 -7.90 21.21
N GLN A 123 -7.07 -8.18 22.36
CA GLN A 123 -6.61 -7.66 23.65
C GLN A 123 -5.18 -8.11 24.02
N ARG A 124 -4.74 -9.28 23.59
CA ARG A 124 -3.34 -9.73 23.81
C ARG A 124 -2.35 -9.06 22.86
N LEU A 125 -2.81 -8.57 21.72
CA LEU A 125 -1.98 -7.93 20.71
C LEU A 125 -1.81 -6.43 20.95
N THR A 126 -2.69 -5.80 21.74
CA THR A 126 -2.62 -4.36 22.03
C THR A 126 -1.31 -3.96 22.70
N GLU A 127 -0.80 -4.74 23.68
CA GLU A 127 0.48 -4.45 24.32
C GLU A 127 1.63 -4.38 23.30
N GLY A 128 1.72 -5.38 22.41
CA GLY A 128 2.73 -5.41 21.35
C GLY A 128 2.52 -4.32 20.30
N TYR A 129 1.28 -3.93 20.03
CA TYR A 129 0.98 -2.82 19.13
C TYR A 129 1.34 -1.46 19.73
N THR A 130 1.05 -1.22 21.01
CA THR A 130 1.42 -0.01 21.74
C THR A 130 2.94 0.15 21.81
N GLU A 131 3.68 -0.93 22.08
CA GLU A 131 5.15 -0.89 22.02
C GLU A 131 5.64 -0.52 20.61
N PHE A 132 5.07 -1.18 19.59
CA PHE A 132 5.42 -0.91 18.21
C PHE A 132 5.07 0.50 17.74
N TRP A 133 4.02 1.11 18.29
CA TRP A 133 3.57 2.46 17.90
C TRP A 133 4.66 3.51 18.08
N GLU A 134 5.48 3.38 19.12
CA GLU A 134 6.56 4.30 19.47
C GLU A 134 7.87 4.05 18.69
N HIS A 135 7.94 2.99 17.88
CA HIS A 135 9.14 2.67 17.13
C HIS A 135 9.35 3.57 15.90
N ILE A 136 10.55 4.14 15.79
CA ILE A 136 10.99 4.90 14.61
C ILE A 136 11.76 4.00 13.65
N ASP A 137 12.51 3.03 14.17
CA ASP A 137 13.34 2.11 13.39
C ASP A 137 12.72 0.72 13.26
N PRO A 138 13.08 -0.05 12.22
CA PRO A 138 12.67 -1.44 12.09
C PRO A 138 13.13 -2.34 13.25
N HIS A 139 12.19 -3.00 13.92
CA HIS A 139 12.46 -4.00 14.97
C HIS A 139 11.99 -5.41 14.58
N PRO A 140 12.64 -6.49 15.07
CA PRO A 140 12.13 -7.85 14.94
C PRO A 140 10.72 -7.99 15.50
N ALA A 141 9.96 -8.96 15.02
CA ALA A 141 8.62 -9.24 15.55
C ALA A 141 8.70 -9.75 17.00
N ILE A 142 7.75 -9.34 17.83
CA ILE A 142 7.58 -9.79 19.20
C ILE A 142 7.00 -11.22 19.17
N ALA A 143 7.63 -12.13 19.90
CA ALA A 143 7.16 -13.52 19.98
C ALA A 143 5.87 -13.63 20.81
N SER A 144 4.86 -14.32 20.29
CA SER A 144 3.61 -14.58 20.99
C SER A 144 3.59 -15.92 21.70
N SER A 145 2.86 -15.99 22.81
CA SER A 145 2.60 -17.23 23.53
C SER A 145 1.41 -17.99 22.94
N ILE A 146 1.49 -19.32 23.02
CA ILE A 146 0.41 -20.24 22.65
C ILE A 146 -0.91 -19.95 23.41
N LEU A 147 -2.03 -20.14 22.72
CA LEU A 147 -3.38 -20.17 23.28
C LEU A 147 -4.13 -21.41 22.79
N SER A 148 -5.12 -21.85 23.56
CA SER A 148 -5.98 -22.97 23.20
C SER A 148 -7.29 -22.45 22.61
N LEU A 149 -7.59 -22.85 21.37
CA LEU A 149 -8.89 -22.69 20.74
C LEU A 149 -9.76 -23.88 21.15
N SER A 150 -10.72 -23.65 22.05
CA SER A 150 -11.73 -24.65 22.41
C SER A 150 -12.83 -24.67 21.36
N THR A 151 -13.10 -25.83 20.76
CA THR A 151 -14.18 -26.00 19.76
C THR A 151 -15.60 -25.95 20.33
N MET A 152 -15.79 -25.82 21.66
CA MET A 152 -17.08 -26.01 22.33
C MET A 152 -17.53 -24.84 23.23
N ASP A 153 -16.99 -23.63 23.05
CA ASP A 153 -17.57 -22.45 23.72
C ASP A 153 -18.85 -22.03 22.96
N ASP A 154 -19.94 -22.76 23.25
CA ASP A 154 -21.25 -22.77 22.57
C ASP A 154 -22.06 -21.47 22.68
N SER A 155 -21.60 -20.47 23.42
CA SER A 155 -22.38 -19.24 23.63
C SER A 155 -22.08 -18.13 22.61
N SER A 156 -21.06 -18.27 21.77
CA SER A 156 -20.62 -17.21 20.86
C SER A 156 -20.72 -17.63 19.40
N SER A 157 -21.15 -16.70 18.54
CA SER A 157 -21.28 -16.97 17.11
C SER A 157 -19.90 -17.28 16.49
N PRO A 158 -19.78 -18.38 15.72
CA PRO A 158 -18.55 -18.69 15.01
C PRO A 158 -18.28 -17.64 13.94
N LEU A 159 -17.00 -17.36 13.70
CA LEU A 159 -16.56 -16.47 12.65
C LEU A 159 -16.89 -17.06 11.27
N LEU A 160 -17.46 -16.26 10.39
CA LEU A 160 -17.70 -16.65 9.01
C LEU A 160 -16.41 -16.50 8.22
N LEU A 161 -15.71 -17.62 8.01
CA LEU A 161 -14.42 -17.65 7.31
C LEU A 161 -14.58 -17.69 5.80
N GLU A 162 -13.92 -16.78 5.09
CA GLU A 162 -13.66 -16.86 3.66
C GLU A 162 -12.32 -17.57 3.42
N GLU A 163 -12.32 -18.61 2.60
CA GLU A 163 -11.12 -19.39 2.30
C GLU A 163 -10.36 -18.76 1.14
N LEU A 164 -9.14 -18.31 1.43
CA LEU A 164 -8.23 -17.76 0.44
C LEU A 164 -7.42 -18.88 -0.20
N LYS A 165 -6.92 -18.64 -1.42
CA LYS A 165 -6.05 -19.59 -2.11
C LYS A 165 -4.83 -19.94 -1.23
N PRO A 166 -4.44 -21.24 -1.14
CA PRO A 166 -3.23 -21.63 -0.44
C PRO A 166 -1.99 -20.91 -0.97
N PHE A 167 -1.05 -20.62 -0.07
CA PHE A 167 0.22 -19.98 -0.38
C PHE A 167 1.36 -20.98 -0.27
N GLN A 168 2.06 -21.20 -1.38
CA GLN A 168 3.28 -22.01 -1.40
C GLN A 168 4.49 -21.08 -1.31
N VAL A 169 5.37 -21.28 -0.33
CA VAL A 169 6.68 -20.64 -0.33
C VAL A 169 7.53 -21.37 -1.36
N ASP A 170 7.70 -20.77 -2.55
CA ASP A 170 8.56 -21.33 -3.60
C ASP A 170 9.97 -21.52 -3.03
N SER A 171 10.37 -22.78 -2.84
CA SER A 171 11.67 -23.18 -2.35
C SER A 171 12.71 -22.95 -3.45
N LYS A 172 13.28 -21.74 -3.46
CA LYS A 172 14.18 -21.18 -4.49
C LYS A 172 13.53 -21.07 -5.88
N PRO A 173 13.86 -20.00 -6.65
CA PRO A 173 13.70 -20.09 -8.08
C PRO A 173 14.59 -21.23 -8.56
N GLN A 174 13.98 -22.36 -8.98
CA GLN A 174 14.61 -23.18 -10.00
C GLN A 174 15.01 -22.19 -11.10
N ASN A 175 16.30 -22.14 -11.43
CA ASN A 175 16.78 -21.48 -12.64
C ASN A 175 15.95 -22.07 -13.78
N SER A 176 14.86 -21.41 -14.15
CA SER A 176 14.24 -21.60 -15.43
C SER A 176 15.28 -21.08 -16.41
N GLU A 177 15.99 -22.04 -17.02
CA GLU A 177 16.65 -21.84 -18.28
C GLU A 177 15.74 -20.95 -19.12
N ILE A 178 16.25 -19.79 -19.48
CA ILE A 178 15.62 -18.91 -20.45
C ILE A 178 15.67 -19.70 -21.75
N GLU A 179 14.64 -20.51 -22.00
CA GLU A 179 14.38 -21.08 -23.31
C GLU A 179 14.03 -19.87 -24.19
N GLN A 180 15.04 -19.40 -24.93
CA GLN A 180 14.88 -18.40 -25.98
C GLN A 180 14.02 -19.01 -27.07
N LYS A 181 12.70 -18.89 -26.94
CA LYS A 181 11.78 -19.14 -28.03
C LYS A 181 11.79 -17.91 -28.94
N GLU A 182 12.44 -18.03 -30.09
CA GLU A 182 12.35 -17.08 -31.19
C GLU A 182 10.88 -16.93 -31.62
N ASP A 183 10.28 -15.78 -31.30
CA ASP A 183 8.99 -15.39 -31.84
C ASP A 183 9.16 -14.86 -33.27
N ASN A 184 8.70 -15.64 -34.24
CA ASN A 184 8.38 -15.14 -35.58
C ASN A 184 7.23 -14.12 -35.50
N PRO A 185 7.31 -12.96 -36.18
CA PRO A 185 6.24 -11.96 -36.14
C PRO A 185 5.03 -12.42 -36.96
N ILE A 186 3.93 -12.71 -36.27
CA ILE A 186 2.60 -12.88 -36.88
C ILE A 186 2.06 -11.49 -37.21
N ILE A 187 2.01 -11.16 -38.50
CA ILE A 187 1.38 -9.95 -39.05
C ILE A 187 -0.14 -10.10 -39.00
N PRO A 188 -0.91 -9.26 -38.29
CA PRO A 188 -2.36 -9.29 -38.35
C PRO A 188 -2.88 -8.59 -39.62
N ARG A 189 -3.62 -9.35 -40.42
CA ARG A 189 -4.41 -8.88 -41.58
C ARG A 189 -5.50 -7.92 -41.11
N GLN A 190 -5.36 -6.63 -41.40
CA GLN A 190 -6.39 -5.62 -41.12
C GLN A 190 -7.51 -5.70 -42.17
N SER A 191 -8.74 -5.92 -41.70
CA SER A 191 -9.96 -5.82 -42.51
C SER A 191 -10.33 -4.35 -42.74
N LEU A 192 -10.38 -3.96 -44.01
CA LEU A 192 -10.93 -2.67 -44.46
C LEU A 192 -12.44 -2.63 -44.18
N ILE A 193 -12.84 -1.96 -43.11
CA ILE A 193 -14.23 -1.58 -42.84
C ILE A 193 -14.32 -0.04 -42.93
N ASN A 194 -15.37 0.41 -43.63
CA ASN A 194 -15.54 1.74 -44.23
C ASN A 194 -15.39 2.94 -43.26
N PHE A 195 -14.31 3.70 -43.45
CA PHE A 195 -13.94 4.91 -42.69
C PHE A 195 -14.85 6.14 -42.92
N ARG A 196 -15.86 6.06 -43.80
CA ARG A 196 -16.70 7.20 -44.17
C ARG A 196 -17.86 7.50 -43.20
N VAL A 197 -18.25 6.55 -42.35
CA VAL A 197 -19.39 6.74 -41.41
C VAL A 197 -18.96 7.43 -40.10
N ILE A 198 -17.71 7.27 -39.67
CA ILE A 198 -17.22 7.82 -38.40
C ILE A 198 -17.02 9.35 -38.47
N ILE A 199 -16.68 9.90 -39.64
CA ILE A 199 -16.45 11.35 -39.82
C ILE A 199 -17.75 12.17 -39.70
N LEU A 200 -18.91 11.61 -40.09
CA LEU A 200 -20.19 12.32 -40.01
C LEU A 200 -20.75 12.39 -38.58
N ILE A 201 -20.42 11.42 -37.71
CA ILE A 201 -20.85 11.44 -36.31
C ILE A 201 -20.02 12.44 -35.48
N ALA A 202 -18.73 12.61 -35.81
CA ALA A 202 -17.85 13.55 -35.11
C ALA A 202 -18.22 15.03 -35.35
N LEU A 203 -18.73 15.39 -36.54
CA LEU A 203 -19.13 16.77 -36.86
C LEU A 203 -20.45 17.18 -36.19
N GLY A 204 -21.38 16.24 -35.96
CA GLY A 204 -22.64 16.52 -35.26
C GLY A 204 -22.46 16.85 -33.77
N ILE A 205 -21.45 16.26 -33.11
CA ILE A 205 -21.19 16.45 -31.68
C ILE A 205 -20.49 17.81 -31.40
N LEU A 206 -19.68 18.29 -32.34
CA LEU A 206 -19.02 19.60 -32.21
C LEU A 206 -19.99 20.79 -32.36
N GLY A 207 -21.09 20.65 -33.11
CA GLY A 207 -22.11 21.70 -33.26
C GLY A 207 -22.99 21.91 -32.02
N MET A 208 -23.27 20.85 -31.25
CA MET A 208 -24.09 20.92 -30.04
C MET A 208 -23.33 21.37 -28.78
N SER A 209 -21.99 21.27 -28.80
CA SER A 209 -21.15 21.62 -27.65
C SER A 209 -20.90 23.13 -27.50
N PHE A 210 -21.13 23.92 -28.55
CA PHE A 210 -20.92 25.37 -28.52
C PHE A 210 -22.11 26.15 -27.95
N LEU A 211 -23.31 25.54 -27.89
CA LEU A 211 -24.52 26.23 -27.43
C LEU A 211 -24.73 26.14 -25.90
N THR A 212 -24.21 25.11 -25.24
CA THR A 212 -24.31 24.95 -23.77
C THR A 212 -23.28 25.78 -23.01
N MET A 213 -22.18 26.18 -23.66
CA MET A 213 -21.10 26.94 -23.04
C MET A 213 -21.41 28.44 -22.86
N VAL A 214 -22.41 28.98 -23.58
CA VAL A 214 -22.80 30.40 -23.49
C VAL A 214 -23.89 30.64 -22.42
N ILE A 215 -24.71 29.63 -22.09
CA ILE A 215 -25.81 29.78 -21.12
C ILE A 215 -25.41 29.30 -19.71
N GLY A 216 -24.50 28.33 -19.59
CA GLY A 216 -24.07 27.79 -18.28
C GLY A 216 -23.03 28.65 -17.53
N GLY A 217 -22.37 29.59 -18.19
CA GLY A 217 -21.26 30.37 -17.63
C GLY A 217 -21.67 31.47 -16.63
N PHE A 218 -22.94 31.82 -16.55
CA PHE A 218 -23.41 32.95 -15.71
C PHE A 218 -23.96 32.55 -14.34
N ILE A 219 -24.16 31.26 -14.05
CA ILE A 219 -24.76 30.82 -12.76
C ILE A 219 -23.70 30.32 -11.75
N TRP A 220 -22.47 30.00 -12.16
CA TRP A 220 -21.46 29.43 -11.25
C TRP A 220 -20.55 30.46 -10.54
N VAL A 221 -20.78 31.76 -10.70
CA VAL A 221 -19.90 32.81 -10.14
C VAL A 221 -20.32 33.28 -8.72
N ILE A 222 -21.42 32.79 -8.14
CA ILE A 222 -21.91 33.33 -6.84
C ILE A 222 -22.17 32.28 -5.76
N ASN A 223 -21.56 31.09 -5.78
CA ASN A 223 -21.80 30.14 -4.68
C ASN A 223 -20.63 29.21 -4.32
N ASN A 224 -19.46 29.79 -4.04
CA ASN A 224 -18.42 29.05 -3.33
C ASN A 224 -17.67 29.96 -2.35
N SER A 225 -18.41 30.48 -1.38
CA SER A 225 -17.90 31.24 -0.24
C SER A 225 -18.19 30.41 1.02
N GLY A 226 -17.23 29.64 1.51
CA GLY A 226 -17.37 29.00 2.83
C GLY A 226 -16.69 27.66 3.02
N ILE A 227 -15.38 27.55 2.73
CA ILE A 227 -14.56 26.57 3.44
C ILE A 227 -13.68 27.38 4.39
N ASN A 228 -14.02 27.34 5.67
CA ASN A 228 -13.18 27.80 6.76
C ASN A 228 -11.92 26.93 6.81
N GLN A 229 -10.93 27.24 5.97
CA GLN A 229 -9.57 26.76 6.19
C GLN A 229 -9.06 27.45 7.46
N LYS A 230 -8.82 26.66 8.51
CA LYS A 230 -7.88 27.06 9.56
C LYS A 230 -6.53 27.28 8.87
N VAL A 231 -6.22 28.52 8.54
CA VAL A 231 -4.92 28.93 8.02
C VAL A 231 -3.93 28.76 9.16
N TYR A 232 -3.21 27.65 9.18
CA TYR A 232 -2.05 27.49 10.05
C TYR A 232 -0.97 28.47 9.56
N HIS A 233 -0.83 29.60 10.25
CA HIS A 233 0.03 30.74 9.90
C HIS A 233 1.56 30.44 9.81
N CYS A 234 1.99 29.18 9.91
CA CYS A 234 3.41 28.81 9.95
C CYS A 234 3.87 27.87 8.82
N THR A 235 3.05 27.64 7.80
CA THR A 235 3.47 26.85 6.63
C THR A 235 3.94 27.78 5.51
N THR A 236 5.17 27.61 5.05
CA THR A 236 5.67 28.28 3.85
C THR A 236 5.75 27.29 2.70
N THR A 237 5.29 27.71 1.52
CA THR A 237 5.42 26.94 0.29
C THR A 237 6.37 27.68 -0.64
N GLU A 238 7.42 27.02 -1.09
CA GLU A 238 8.30 27.54 -2.16
C GLU A 238 8.32 26.54 -3.33
N GLU A 239 8.45 27.07 -4.55
CA GLU A 239 8.70 26.27 -5.74
C GLU A 239 10.15 26.42 -6.18
N ARG A 240 10.80 25.30 -6.49
CA ARG A 240 12.16 25.29 -7.02
C ARG A 240 12.27 24.45 -8.27
N GLN A 241 13.10 24.92 -9.19
CA GLN A 241 13.49 24.14 -10.36
C GLN A 241 14.70 23.28 -10.03
N ILE A 242 14.63 21.99 -10.35
CA ILE A 242 15.70 21.02 -10.17
C ILE A 242 16.18 20.61 -11.55
N LYS A 243 17.45 20.85 -11.83
CA LYS A 243 18.09 20.38 -13.05
C LYS A 243 18.67 18.98 -12.83
N PHE A 244 18.34 18.04 -13.71
CA PHE A 244 19.09 16.80 -13.86
C PHE A 244 19.93 16.88 -15.12
N ASP A 245 21.23 16.68 -14.96
CA ASP A 245 22.12 16.52 -16.12
C ASP A 245 22.07 15.06 -16.60
N SER A 246 22.17 14.88 -17.92
CA SER A 246 22.23 13.57 -18.55
C SER A 246 23.35 12.72 -17.95
N LYS A 247 23.09 11.42 -17.83
CA LYS A 247 24.01 10.40 -17.27
C LYS A 247 24.33 10.54 -15.78
N LYS A 248 23.85 11.57 -15.07
CA LYS A 248 23.94 11.62 -13.61
C LYS A 248 22.93 10.67 -12.96
N ASN A 249 23.27 10.20 -11.77
CA ASN A 249 22.35 9.45 -10.94
C ASN A 249 21.28 10.41 -10.40
N ILE A 250 20.01 10.07 -10.61
CA ILE A 250 18.85 10.86 -10.14
C ILE A 250 18.91 11.01 -8.63
N THR A 251 19.29 9.94 -7.93
CA THR A 251 19.27 9.84 -6.48
C THR A 251 20.21 10.83 -5.82
N ASP A 252 21.35 11.15 -6.42
CA ASP A 252 22.30 12.13 -5.87
C ASP A 252 21.67 13.53 -5.83
N VAL A 253 20.94 13.89 -6.88
CA VAL A 253 20.25 15.19 -6.98
C VAL A 253 19.10 15.26 -5.96
N LEU A 254 18.31 14.18 -5.86
CA LEU A 254 17.19 14.11 -4.92
C LEU A 254 17.66 14.08 -3.45
N ASN A 255 18.70 13.32 -3.13
CA ASN A 255 19.29 13.28 -1.79
C ASN A 255 19.87 14.64 -1.39
N LYS A 256 20.50 15.34 -2.33
CA LYS A 256 20.98 16.71 -2.09
C LYS A 256 19.82 17.64 -1.73
N LEU A 257 18.69 17.51 -2.43
CA LEU A 257 17.49 18.29 -2.13
C LEU A 257 16.92 17.95 -0.75
N GLN A 258 16.77 16.67 -0.40
CA GLN A 258 16.32 16.24 0.92
C GLN A 258 17.23 16.79 2.03
N LYS A 259 18.55 16.80 1.81
CA LYS A 259 19.53 17.33 2.76
C LYS A 259 19.40 18.84 2.99
N TYR A 260 19.04 19.61 1.96
CA TYR A 260 18.78 21.06 2.13
C TYR A 260 17.50 21.34 2.91
N TYR A 261 16.56 20.40 2.91
CA TYR A 261 15.22 20.54 3.44
C TYR A 261 14.82 19.34 4.29
N PRO A 262 15.54 19.07 5.40
CA PRO A 262 15.41 17.82 6.14
C PRO A 262 14.00 17.60 6.71
N ASN A 263 13.28 18.69 7.01
CA ASN A 263 11.96 18.65 7.65
C ASN A 263 10.82 19.08 6.72
N ALA A 264 11.08 19.25 5.43
CA ALA A 264 10.06 19.71 4.48
C ALA A 264 9.35 18.54 3.82
N THR A 265 8.06 18.68 3.57
CA THR A 265 7.38 17.83 2.59
C THR A 265 7.72 18.35 1.19
N ILE A 266 8.34 17.51 0.36
CA ILE A 266 8.72 17.89 -1.00
C ILE A 266 7.92 17.05 -2.00
N LEU A 267 7.21 17.74 -2.89
CA LEU A 267 6.41 17.14 -3.94
C LEU A 267 7.03 17.49 -5.30
N LEU A 268 7.26 16.48 -6.12
CA LEU A 268 7.90 16.62 -7.43
C LEU A 268 6.84 16.68 -8.54
N GLU A 269 7.03 17.61 -9.46
CA GLU A 269 6.18 17.78 -10.64
C GLU A 269 7.05 17.95 -11.89
N GLY A 270 6.82 17.12 -12.89
CA GLY A 270 7.51 17.24 -14.17
C GLY A 270 7.62 15.93 -14.94
N SER A 271 8.47 15.93 -15.96
CA SER A 271 8.72 14.71 -16.73
C SER A 271 10.15 14.62 -17.26
N PHE A 272 10.69 13.40 -17.32
CA PHE A 272 12.02 13.16 -17.83
C PHE A 272 12.20 11.75 -18.41
N LYS A 273 13.14 11.59 -19.33
CA LYS A 273 13.45 10.30 -19.94
C LYS A 273 14.41 9.50 -19.06
N VAL A 274 14.07 8.23 -18.82
CA VAL A 274 14.89 7.28 -18.06
C VAL A 274 15.44 6.17 -18.96
N LYS A 275 16.62 5.65 -18.60
CA LYS A 275 17.38 4.70 -19.44
C LYS A 275 16.72 3.32 -19.59
N SER A 276 16.00 2.83 -18.58
CA SER A 276 15.45 1.45 -18.60
C SER A 276 13.96 1.41 -18.26
N SER A 277 13.11 1.23 -19.27
CA SER A 277 11.66 1.08 -19.09
C SER A 277 11.26 -0.30 -18.56
N LYS A 278 12.08 -1.34 -18.77
CA LYS A 278 11.73 -2.74 -18.41
C LYS A 278 11.64 -2.97 -16.89
N GLN A 279 12.54 -2.39 -16.10
CA GLN A 279 12.48 -2.49 -14.63
C GLN A 279 11.27 -1.74 -14.07
N TRP A 280 10.90 -0.60 -14.67
CA TRP A 280 9.74 0.19 -14.26
C TRP A 280 8.40 -0.48 -14.51
N GLN A 281 8.26 -1.24 -15.60
CA GLN A 281 7.03 -1.98 -15.90
C GLN A 281 6.66 -3.00 -14.81
N VAL A 282 7.64 -3.45 -14.01
CA VAL A 282 7.42 -4.34 -12.86
C VAL A 282 6.88 -3.56 -11.66
N PHE A 283 7.34 -2.33 -11.43
CA PHE A 283 6.89 -1.48 -10.31
C PHE A 283 5.47 -0.94 -10.52
N THR A 284 5.13 -0.48 -11.73
CA THR A 284 3.76 0.01 -12.04
C THR A 284 2.69 -1.09 -11.96
N LYS A 285 3.06 -2.37 -12.08
CA LYS A 285 2.14 -3.50 -11.85
C LYS A 285 1.89 -3.77 -10.37
N ARG A 286 2.84 -3.45 -9.48
CA ARG A 286 2.72 -3.67 -8.03
C ARG A 286 1.99 -2.54 -7.31
N GLU A 287 2.10 -1.31 -7.80
CA GLU A 287 1.47 -0.13 -7.21
C GLU A 287 0.23 0.34 -7.99
N LYS A 288 -0.79 -0.52 -8.11
CA LYS A 288 -2.17 0.01 -8.11
C LYS A 288 -2.50 0.45 -6.68
N LEU A 289 -1.72 1.40 -6.16
CA LEU A 289 -1.91 2.02 -4.86
C LEU A 289 -3.24 2.77 -4.88
N ASP A 290 -3.93 2.62 -3.77
CA ASP A 290 -5.22 3.18 -3.39
C ASP A 290 -5.60 4.48 -4.14
N LYS A 291 -6.76 4.49 -4.79
CA LYS A 291 -7.29 5.61 -5.60
C LYS A 291 -7.49 6.91 -4.80
N SER A 292 -7.24 6.87 -3.50
CA SER A 292 -7.49 7.95 -2.54
C SER A 292 -6.39 9.01 -2.47
N VAL A 293 -5.24 8.84 -3.15
CA VAL A 293 -4.12 9.79 -3.06
C VAL A 293 -3.88 10.53 -4.38
N ASN A 294 -3.78 11.87 -4.30
CA ASN A 294 -3.72 12.77 -5.46
C ASN A 294 -2.36 12.82 -6.19
N TYR A 295 -1.35 12.06 -5.76
CA TYR A 295 -0.07 12.03 -6.45
C TYR A 295 -0.05 10.97 -7.53
N THR A 296 0.65 11.22 -8.64
CA THR A 296 0.79 10.22 -9.70
C THR A 296 2.23 10.10 -10.18
N ILE A 297 2.64 8.85 -10.41
CA ILE A 297 3.83 8.49 -11.17
C ILE A 297 3.39 7.63 -12.35
N ASN A 298 3.74 8.05 -13.57
CA ASN A 298 3.32 7.35 -14.77
C ASN A 298 4.48 7.25 -15.76
N LEU A 299 4.79 6.03 -16.20
CA LEU A 299 5.75 5.80 -17.27
C LEU A 299 5.01 5.66 -18.61
N LYS A 300 5.19 6.64 -19.49
CA LYS A 300 4.73 6.58 -20.89
C LYS A 300 5.93 6.38 -21.80
N GLY A 301 6.11 5.15 -22.29
CA GLY A 301 7.30 4.77 -23.06
C GLY A 301 8.56 4.77 -22.19
N ASN A 302 9.49 5.68 -22.45
CA ASN A 302 10.69 5.90 -21.63
C ASN A 302 10.62 7.21 -20.81
N ARG A 303 9.48 7.91 -20.83
CA ARG A 303 9.31 9.18 -20.13
C ARG A 303 8.49 8.96 -18.86
N LEU A 304 9.10 9.28 -17.73
CA LEU A 304 8.47 9.27 -16.43
C LEU A 304 7.78 10.62 -16.22
N HIS A 305 6.53 10.60 -15.78
CA HIS A 305 5.74 11.76 -15.40
C HIS A 305 5.48 11.69 -13.89
N LEU A 306 5.75 12.80 -13.21
CA LEU A 306 5.53 13.00 -11.78
C LEU A 306 4.52 14.14 -11.61
N GLN A 307 3.51 13.94 -10.78
CA GLN A 307 2.58 14.97 -10.36
C GLN A 307 2.37 14.86 -8.86
N ASP A 308 2.72 15.93 -8.13
CA ASP A 308 2.71 15.98 -6.67
C ASP A 308 3.40 14.77 -6.02
N TYR A 309 4.42 14.20 -6.67
CA TYR A 309 5.00 12.92 -6.27
C TYR A 309 5.98 13.09 -5.10
N PRO A 310 5.78 12.41 -3.95
CA PRO A 310 6.64 12.58 -2.78
C PRO A 310 8.12 12.28 -3.04
N LEU A 311 9.02 13.12 -2.53
CA LEU A 311 10.47 13.02 -2.76
C LEU A 311 11.09 11.75 -2.20
N ASP A 312 10.67 11.31 -1.02
CA ASP A 312 11.09 10.07 -0.36
C ASP A 312 10.75 8.83 -1.21
N LEU A 313 9.52 8.75 -1.71
CA LEU A 313 9.11 7.71 -2.66
C LEU A 313 9.91 7.80 -3.96
N ALA A 314 10.15 9.01 -4.46
CA ALA A 314 10.96 9.25 -5.65
C ALA A 314 12.39 8.72 -5.45
N ILE A 315 13.03 8.99 -4.31
CA ILE A 315 14.38 8.50 -3.99
C ILE A 315 14.40 6.96 -4.00
N ALA A 316 13.45 6.32 -3.32
CA ALA A 316 13.38 4.87 -3.21
C ALA A 316 13.18 4.20 -4.59
N GLN A 317 12.26 4.73 -5.40
CA GLN A 317 11.91 4.14 -6.69
C GLN A 317 12.92 4.48 -7.81
N LEU A 318 13.54 5.67 -7.75
CA LEU A 318 14.48 6.15 -8.78
C LEU A 318 15.94 5.80 -8.47
N ALA A 319 16.22 5.14 -7.32
CA ALA A 319 17.54 4.71 -6.84
C ALA A 319 18.51 4.15 -7.90
N LYS A 320 17.96 3.45 -8.91
CA LYS A 320 18.72 2.72 -9.93
C LYS A 320 18.56 3.29 -11.34
N GLN A 321 18.04 4.51 -11.45
CA GLN A 321 17.68 5.11 -12.73
C GLN A 321 18.65 6.22 -13.13
N GLN A 322 18.90 6.31 -14.43
CA GLN A 322 19.71 7.37 -15.04
C GLN A 322 18.83 8.20 -15.97
N VAL A 323 18.98 9.53 -15.90
CA VAL A 323 18.34 10.43 -16.86
C VAL A 323 19.08 10.38 -18.19
N VAL A 324 18.34 10.24 -19.28
CA VAL A 324 18.90 10.11 -20.64
C VAL A 324 19.22 11.47 -21.25
N GLU A 325 18.50 12.52 -20.87
CA GLU A 325 18.63 13.88 -21.39
C GLU A 325 18.63 14.89 -20.26
N ASP A 326 19.30 16.03 -20.45
CA ASP A 326 19.22 17.14 -19.50
C ASP A 326 17.76 17.59 -19.39
N THR A 327 17.26 17.73 -18.16
CA THR A 327 15.86 18.10 -17.91
C THR A 327 15.73 18.94 -16.66
N ILE A 328 14.62 19.67 -16.56
CA ILE A 328 14.26 20.45 -15.40
C ILE A 328 12.88 20.00 -14.94
N ILE A 329 12.75 19.69 -13.66
CA ILE A 329 11.44 19.47 -13.01
C ILE A 329 11.23 20.51 -11.92
N LYS A 330 10.00 20.62 -11.45
CA LYS A 330 9.64 21.45 -10.30
C LYS A 330 9.62 20.60 -9.03
N ALA A 331 10.03 21.21 -7.93
CA ALA A 331 9.77 20.74 -6.58
C ALA A 331 8.98 21.80 -5.83
N LYS A 332 7.85 21.40 -5.29
CA LYS A 332 7.06 22.16 -4.34
C LYS A 332 7.48 21.75 -2.94
N ILE A 333 8.06 22.69 -2.21
CA ILE A 333 8.65 22.48 -0.89
C ILE A 333 7.72 23.12 0.13
N ILE A 334 7.17 22.30 1.02
CA ILE A 334 6.23 22.70 2.06
C ILE A 334 6.98 22.61 3.39
N ASN A 335 7.47 23.74 3.88
CA ASN A 335 8.15 23.85 5.16
C ASN A 335 7.14 24.16 6.25
N ARG A 336 6.97 23.23 7.20
CA ARG A 336 6.24 23.47 8.45
C ARG A 336 7.23 24.03 9.46
N LYS A 337 7.17 25.33 9.75
CA LYS A 337 7.92 25.87 10.90
C LYS A 337 7.17 25.50 12.19
N GLU A 338 7.93 25.18 13.23
CA GLU A 338 7.40 25.15 14.59
C GLU A 338 6.83 26.55 14.89
N CYS A 339 5.51 26.64 15.08
CA CYS A 339 4.92 27.84 15.64
C CYS A 339 5.38 27.88 17.10
N LYS A 340 6.21 28.86 17.47
CA LYS A 340 6.50 29.15 18.87
C LYS A 340 5.35 29.89 19.52
#